data_AF-A0A2D5AWA7-F1
#
_entry.id   AF-A0A2D5AWA7-F1
#
_cell.length_a   1.000
_cell.length_b   1.000
_cell.length_c   1.000
_cell.angle_alpha   90.00
_cell.angle_beta   90.00
_cell.angle_gamma   90.00
#
_symmetry.space_group_name_H-M   'P 1'
#
loop_
_entity.id
_entity.type
_entity.pdbx_description
1 polymer ?
#
loop_
_entity_poly.entity_id
_entity_poly.type
_entity_poly.pdbx_seq_one_letter_code
_entity_poly.pdbx_strand_id
1 'polypeptide(L)'
;MPKRQGRGFPGALLALLCALTGCRVAEARIWNLRQVHNLDGTPRRQGRTQSDLDYLLQRSLSSIEFSQTSFSQTSFSETKPSTIHDPLGTCFKNVIALAKCNPDKDSVAALQAEGLGWLAVDCTYALSREEAARALGPLALRLEVMKAAEPDGEPSGPEEIKSAFDTLVIVASPIVRGESGSVLDLREACEGIGAVRPDRAATLLLLKATNVLLEEGGSKTALDPLRGLQRSLARRAVAFALYEVMDDADGRVAAGGLASRLLLVDEDREALLQAAIADPRQGLTHFEELALEAIEWIAANGLPRPPPSSPASEDWDEEDEAAQLERWCATLVQLLSVVRGRLHPATARALSRLTGRPATLRPELWSSWWLWERDGPSATTTHDDAPEASTNRVDD
;
A
#
# COMPACT_ATOMS: atom_id res chain seq x y z
N MET A 1 -2.53 13.84 67.42
CA MET A 1 -2.26 14.57 66.17
C MET A 1 -2.77 13.76 64.99
N PRO A 2 -3.84 14.19 64.29
CA PRO A 2 -4.39 13.44 63.16
C PRO A 2 -3.68 13.78 61.85
N LYS A 3 -3.36 12.74 61.07
CA LYS A 3 -2.76 12.82 59.72
C LYS A 3 -3.78 13.37 58.71
N ARG A 4 -3.45 14.47 58.05
CA ARG A 4 -4.17 14.98 56.87
C ARG A 4 -4.00 13.98 55.72
N GLN A 5 -5.06 13.27 55.35
CA GLN A 5 -5.14 12.55 54.08
C GLN A 5 -5.25 13.58 52.95
N GLY A 6 -4.18 13.71 52.16
CA GLY A 6 -4.16 14.53 50.96
C GLY A 6 -5.06 13.91 49.89
N ARG A 7 -6.01 14.72 49.38
CA ARG A 7 -6.77 14.46 48.16
C ARG A 7 -5.80 14.36 46.98
N GLY A 8 -5.47 13.15 46.56
CA GLY A 8 -4.62 12.88 45.41
C GLY A 8 -5.40 12.91 44.09
N PHE A 9 -5.14 13.95 43.29
CA PHE A 9 -5.01 13.96 41.82
C PHE A 9 -6.14 13.41 40.92
N PRO A 10 -7.07 14.27 40.48
CA PRO A 10 -7.78 14.08 39.20
C PRO A 10 -6.87 14.23 37.95
N GLY A 11 -5.61 14.65 38.12
CA GLY A 11 -4.67 14.86 37.01
C GLY A 11 -4.15 13.59 36.35
N ALA A 12 -4.07 12.47 37.07
CA ALA A 12 -3.59 11.20 36.52
C ALA A 12 -4.59 10.60 35.52
N LEU A 13 -5.89 10.74 35.77
CA LEU A 13 -6.95 10.27 34.87
C LEU A 13 -6.97 11.09 33.57
N LEU A 14 -6.77 12.40 33.65
CA LEU A 14 -6.72 13.27 32.48
C LEU A 14 -5.47 13.00 31.63
N ALA A 15 -4.31 12.78 32.25
CA ALA A 15 -3.08 12.42 31.56
C ALA A 15 -3.18 11.04 30.88
N LEU A 16 -3.84 10.06 31.51
CA LEU A 16 -4.13 8.76 30.92
C LEU A 16 -5.10 8.89 29.72
N LEU A 17 -6.14 9.70 29.84
CA LEU A 17 -7.09 9.98 28.74
C LEU A 17 -6.39 10.68 27.56
N CYS A 18 -5.52 11.66 27.82
CA CYS A 18 -4.73 12.30 26.76
C CYS A 18 -3.72 11.33 26.11
N ALA A 19 -3.10 10.42 26.88
CA ALA A 19 -2.24 9.37 26.31
C ALA A 19 -3.04 8.38 25.44
N LEU A 20 -4.28 8.09 25.80
CA LEU A 20 -5.18 7.22 25.04
C LEU A 20 -5.68 7.88 23.74
N THR A 21 -5.80 9.21 23.67
CA THR A 21 -6.17 9.90 22.41
C THR A 21 -5.10 9.78 21.31
N GLY A 22 -3.87 9.40 21.66
CA GLY A 22 -2.81 9.08 20.69
C GLY A 22 -2.81 7.62 20.23
N CYS A 23 -3.46 6.72 20.96
CA CYS A 23 -3.57 5.31 20.59
C CYS A 23 -4.65 5.12 19.54
N ARG A 24 -4.26 5.16 18.26
CA ARG A 24 -5.14 4.74 17.16
C ARG A 24 -5.45 3.25 17.30
N VAL A 25 -6.74 2.91 17.38
CA VAL A 25 -7.20 1.52 17.52
C VAL A 25 -7.54 0.97 16.14
N ALA A 26 -6.71 0.08 15.60
CA ALA A 26 -6.88 -0.45 14.25
C ALA A 26 -8.22 -1.15 14.06
N GLU A 27 -8.67 -1.89 15.07
CA GLU A 27 -9.96 -2.60 15.07
C GLU A 27 -11.14 -1.65 14.92
N ALA A 28 -11.12 -0.50 15.61
CA ALA A 28 -12.16 0.53 15.49
C ALA A 28 -12.20 1.11 14.07
N ARG A 29 -11.03 1.27 13.43
CA ARG A 29 -10.95 1.74 12.04
C ARG A 29 -11.50 0.73 11.06
N ILE A 30 -11.12 -0.54 11.18
CA ILE A 30 -11.67 -1.62 10.34
C ILE A 30 -13.18 -1.75 10.54
N TRP A 31 -13.65 -1.69 11.78
CA TRP A 31 -15.07 -1.67 12.09
C TRP A 31 -15.76 -0.52 11.35
N ASN A 32 -15.28 0.72 11.51
CA ASN A 32 -15.86 1.88 10.85
C ASN A 32 -15.85 1.75 9.31
N LEU A 33 -14.77 1.23 8.73
CA LEU A 33 -14.67 1.00 7.29
C LEU A 33 -15.73 0.00 6.79
N ARG A 34 -15.97 -1.08 7.53
CA ARG A 34 -17.06 -2.02 7.24
C ARG A 34 -18.45 -1.41 7.49
N GLN A 35 -18.57 -0.41 8.36
CA GLN A 35 -19.85 0.24 8.64
C GLN A 35 -20.22 1.30 7.58
N VAL A 36 -19.24 1.87 6.88
CA VAL A 36 -19.45 2.87 5.83
C VAL A 36 -19.50 2.30 4.42
N HIS A 37 -19.41 0.97 4.25
CA HIS A 37 -19.54 0.31 2.96
C HIS A 37 -20.50 -0.88 2.98
N ASN A 38 -21.01 -1.22 1.80
CA ASN A 38 -21.58 -2.52 1.50
C ASN A 38 -20.47 -3.51 1.13
N LEU A 39 -20.84 -4.79 0.94
CA LEU A 39 -19.88 -5.84 0.57
C LEU A 39 -19.27 -5.63 -0.82
N ASP A 40 -19.96 -4.93 -1.70
CA ASP A 40 -19.50 -4.55 -3.05
C ASP A 40 -18.61 -3.29 -3.06
N GLY A 41 -18.25 -2.76 -1.90
CA GLY A 41 -17.41 -1.55 -1.78
C GLY A 41 -18.13 -0.24 -2.12
N THR A 42 -19.45 -0.25 -2.31
CA THR A 42 -20.26 0.98 -2.41
C THR A 42 -20.45 1.62 -1.03
N PRO A 43 -20.46 2.97 -0.93
CA PRO A 43 -20.63 3.64 0.35
C PRO A 43 -22.04 3.48 0.92
N ARG A 44 -22.14 3.31 2.24
CA ARG A 44 -23.38 3.13 2.98
C ARG A 44 -23.69 4.34 3.85
N ARG A 45 -24.91 4.88 3.75
CA ARG A 45 -25.37 6.06 4.52
C ARG A 45 -25.94 5.72 5.90
N GLN A 46 -26.05 4.45 6.26
CA GLN A 46 -26.51 4.02 7.58
C GLN A 46 -25.51 3.02 8.15
N GLY A 47 -25.08 3.21 9.38
CA GLY A 47 -24.11 2.31 10.00
C GLY A 47 -23.90 2.62 11.47
N ARG A 48 -23.05 1.82 12.12
CA ARG A 48 -22.71 1.99 13.53
C ARG A 48 -21.25 2.40 13.67
N THR A 49 -20.90 3.58 13.19
CA THR A 49 -19.53 4.10 13.35
C THR A 49 -19.26 4.39 14.83
N GLN A 50 -18.07 4.05 15.30
CA GLN A 50 -17.66 4.19 16.69
C GLN A 50 -16.40 5.06 16.79
N SER A 51 -16.29 5.83 17.88
CA SER A 51 -15.01 6.43 18.23
C SER A 51 -14.06 5.38 18.82
N ASP A 52 -12.76 5.67 18.84
CA ASP A 52 -11.77 4.76 19.45
C ASP A 52 -12.08 4.49 20.92
N LEU A 53 -12.59 5.51 21.64
CA LEU A 53 -12.98 5.39 23.05
C LEU A 53 -14.23 4.52 23.22
N ASP A 54 -15.25 4.69 22.36
CA ASP A 54 -16.45 3.86 22.41
C ASP A 54 -16.10 2.39 22.15
N TYR A 55 -15.23 2.13 21.18
CA TYR A 55 -14.76 0.79 20.85
C TYR A 55 -14.00 0.16 22.03
N LEU A 56 -13.05 0.90 22.63
CA LEU A 56 -12.31 0.42 23.82
C LEU A 56 -13.21 0.20 25.03
N LEU A 57 -14.17 1.09 25.29
CA LEU A 57 -15.14 0.92 26.37
C LEU A 57 -16.00 -0.31 26.14
N GLN A 58 -16.55 -0.48 24.94
CA GLN A 58 -17.35 -1.66 24.60
C GLN A 58 -16.54 -2.96 24.80
N ARG A 59 -15.30 -2.99 24.31
CA ARG A 59 -14.43 -4.17 24.42
C ARG A 59 -14.00 -4.46 25.86
N SER A 60 -13.66 -3.42 26.62
CA SER A 60 -13.29 -3.56 28.04
C SER A 60 -14.47 -4.08 28.87
N LEU A 61 -15.68 -3.56 28.66
CA LEU A 61 -16.89 -4.03 29.32
C LEU A 61 -17.27 -5.45 28.93
N SER A 62 -17.06 -5.87 27.68
CA SER A 62 -17.27 -7.27 27.29
C SER A 62 -16.26 -8.25 27.90
N SER A 63 -15.07 -7.76 28.26
CA SER A 63 -13.99 -8.60 28.83
C SER A 63 -14.08 -8.78 30.35
N ILE A 64 -14.83 -7.92 31.05
CA ILE A 64 -15.07 -8.06 32.47
C ILE A 64 -16.27 -9.00 32.62
N GLU A 65 -16.03 -10.22 33.10
CA GLU A 65 -17.03 -11.21 33.52
C GLU A 65 -17.83 -10.73 34.75
N PHE A 66 -18.30 -9.48 34.77
CA PHE A 66 -19.14 -8.96 35.85
C PHE A 66 -20.52 -9.60 35.70
N SER A 67 -20.70 -10.72 36.40
CA SER A 67 -21.89 -11.53 36.61
C SER A 67 -23.05 -11.36 35.62
N GLN A 68 -23.37 -12.48 34.97
CA GLN A 68 -24.51 -12.70 34.08
C GLN A 68 -25.91 -12.46 34.71
N THR A 69 -26.06 -11.62 35.73
CA THR A 69 -27.33 -11.45 36.45
C THR A 69 -27.87 -10.04 36.61
N SER A 70 -27.18 -8.93 36.26
CA SER A 70 -27.85 -7.61 36.36
C SER A 70 -27.36 -6.44 35.49
N PHE A 71 -26.32 -6.60 34.65
CA PHE A 71 -25.84 -5.49 33.80
C PHE A 71 -25.84 -5.79 32.29
N SER A 72 -26.37 -6.94 31.87
CA SER A 72 -26.40 -7.38 30.48
C SER A 72 -27.47 -6.71 29.60
N GLN A 73 -28.23 -5.73 30.11
CA GLN A 73 -29.31 -5.06 29.37
C GLN A 73 -29.25 -3.52 29.35
N THR A 74 -28.26 -2.89 29.98
CA THR A 74 -28.06 -1.43 29.84
C THR A 74 -27.23 -1.10 28.59
N SER A 75 -27.91 -1.18 27.44
CA SER A 75 -27.95 -0.14 26.41
C SER A 75 -26.65 0.40 25.77
N PHE A 76 -25.52 -0.31 25.82
CA PHE A 76 -24.39 -0.05 24.90
C PHE A 76 -24.37 -1.00 23.69
N SER A 77 -25.07 -2.14 23.75
CA SER A 77 -25.04 -3.16 22.69
C SER A 77 -25.96 -2.90 21.49
N GLU A 78 -26.85 -1.91 21.56
CA GLU A 78 -27.79 -1.58 20.48
C GLU A 78 -27.83 -0.07 20.17
N THR A 79 -26.67 0.56 19.94
CA THR A 79 -26.70 1.83 19.21
C THR A 79 -27.32 1.56 17.84
N LYS A 80 -28.56 2.02 17.65
CA LYS A 80 -29.27 1.95 16.37
C LYS A 80 -28.36 2.53 15.27
N PRO A 81 -28.35 1.95 14.06
CA PRO A 81 -27.61 2.53 12.94
C PRO A 81 -27.96 4.02 12.82
N SER A 82 -26.94 4.88 12.83
CA SER A 82 -27.10 6.32 12.64
C SER A 82 -26.89 6.68 11.19
N THR A 83 -27.39 7.84 10.80
CA THR A 83 -27.12 8.38 9.46
C THR A 83 -25.67 8.84 9.38
N ILE A 84 -24.95 8.35 8.39
CA ILE A 84 -23.59 8.77 8.05
C ILE A 84 -23.73 9.86 6.98
N HIS A 85 -23.57 11.11 7.39
CA HIS A 85 -23.77 12.27 6.51
C HIS A 85 -22.81 12.29 5.32
N ASP A 86 -21.55 11.93 5.55
CA ASP A 86 -20.48 11.90 4.56
C ASP A 86 -19.72 10.56 4.63
N PRO A 87 -20.24 9.48 4.01
CA PRO A 87 -19.62 8.16 4.09
C PRO A 87 -18.24 8.12 3.41
N LEU A 88 -18.04 8.91 2.35
CA LEU A 88 -16.78 8.97 1.61
C LEU A 88 -15.69 9.66 2.43
N GLY A 89 -15.98 10.82 3.02
CA GLY A 89 -15.04 11.49 3.90
C GLY A 89 -14.76 10.70 5.17
N THR A 90 -15.75 10.00 5.74
CA THR A 90 -15.52 9.08 6.85
C THR A 90 -14.66 7.89 6.44
N CYS A 91 -14.87 7.30 5.26
CA CYS A 91 -14.01 6.25 4.72
C CYS A 91 -12.56 6.74 4.60
N PHE A 92 -12.34 7.83 3.87
CA PHE A 92 -11.01 8.38 3.63
C PHE A 92 -10.25 8.69 4.94
N LYS A 93 -10.92 9.30 5.92
CA LYS A 93 -10.35 9.55 7.25
C LYS A 93 -9.96 8.26 7.98
N ASN A 94 -10.77 7.20 7.89
CA ASN A 94 -10.45 5.93 8.52
C ASN A 94 -9.35 5.15 7.79
N VAL A 95 -9.22 5.26 6.46
CA VAL A 95 -8.08 4.71 5.70
C VAL A 95 -6.78 5.35 6.16
N ILE A 96 -6.73 6.69 6.19
CA ILE A 96 -5.55 7.42 6.67
C ILE A 96 -5.22 7.07 8.12
N ALA A 97 -6.24 6.97 8.98
CA ALA A 97 -6.03 6.61 10.37
C ALA A 97 -5.50 5.17 10.52
N LEU A 98 -6.07 4.22 9.76
CA LEU A 98 -5.64 2.82 9.73
C LEU A 98 -4.20 2.70 9.24
N ALA A 99 -3.84 3.36 8.13
CA ALA A 99 -2.48 3.36 7.59
C ALA A 99 -1.43 3.88 8.59
N LYS A 100 -1.83 4.79 9.49
CA LYS A 100 -0.95 5.34 10.53
C LYS A 100 -1.03 4.61 11.88
N CYS A 101 -1.71 3.48 11.98
CA CYS A 101 -1.61 2.59 13.14
C CYS A 101 -0.22 1.93 13.16
N ASN A 102 0.33 1.66 14.34
CA ASN A 102 1.66 1.05 14.45
C ASN A 102 1.62 -0.43 13.97
N PRO A 103 2.27 -0.77 12.85
CA PRO A 103 2.28 -2.13 12.30
C PRO A 103 3.26 -3.07 13.03
N ASP A 104 3.99 -2.62 14.06
CA ASP A 104 4.93 -3.47 14.83
C ASP A 104 4.23 -4.66 15.49
N LYS A 105 2.94 -4.49 15.84
CA LYS A 105 2.11 -5.59 16.33
C LYS A 105 1.53 -6.36 15.16
N ASP A 106 1.81 -7.66 15.08
CA ASP A 106 1.34 -8.52 13.99
C ASP A 106 -0.18 -8.48 13.80
N SER A 107 -0.96 -8.38 14.89
CA SER A 107 -2.42 -8.24 14.79
C SER A 107 -2.85 -6.95 14.11
N VAL A 108 -2.12 -5.84 14.32
CA VAL A 108 -2.39 -4.56 13.66
C VAL A 108 -2.00 -4.63 12.19
N ALA A 109 -0.82 -5.18 11.87
CA ALA A 109 -0.38 -5.37 10.50
C ALA A 109 -1.35 -6.26 9.69
N ALA A 110 -1.88 -7.33 10.31
CA ALA A 110 -2.88 -8.21 9.70
C ALA A 110 -4.21 -7.49 9.45
N LEU A 111 -4.67 -6.64 10.38
CA LEU A 111 -5.87 -5.82 10.19
C LEU A 111 -5.66 -4.75 9.11
N GLN A 112 -4.48 -4.13 9.06
CA GLN A 112 -4.12 -3.20 7.98
C GLN A 112 -4.09 -3.92 6.63
N ALA A 113 -3.51 -5.11 6.54
CA ALA A 113 -3.46 -5.91 5.32
C ALA A 113 -4.87 -6.26 4.84
N GLU A 114 -5.75 -6.69 5.77
CA GLU A 114 -7.15 -6.97 5.46
C GLU A 114 -7.89 -5.72 4.95
N GLY A 115 -7.83 -4.61 5.70
CA GLY A 115 -8.57 -3.41 5.39
C GLY A 115 -8.06 -2.67 4.15
N LEU A 116 -6.75 -2.46 4.04
CA LEU A 116 -6.14 -1.76 2.92
C LEU A 116 -6.16 -2.62 1.66
N GLY A 117 -5.92 -3.94 1.77
CA GLY A 117 -5.97 -4.84 0.62
C GLY A 117 -7.37 -4.95 0.00
N TRP A 118 -8.42 -4.93 0.83
CA TRP A 118 -9.79 -4.81 0.34
C TRP A 118 -10.07 -3.44 -0.27
N LEU A 119 -9.77 -2.35 0.45
CA LEU A 119 -10.12 -1.00 0.01
C LEU A 119 -9.35 -0.54 -1.22
N ALA A 120 -8.11 -0.95 -1.39
CA ALA A 120 -7.30 -0.53 -2.53
C ALA A 120 -7.87 -1.02 -3.86
N VAL A 121 -8.64 -2.13 -3.86
CA VAL A 121 -9.22 -2.72 -5.06
C VAL A 121 -10.73 -2.52 -5.14
N ASP A 122 -11.47 -2.86 -4.07
CA ASP A 122 -12.92 -2.99 -4.14
C ASP A 122 -13.66 -1.68 -3.81
N CYS A 123 -12.99 -0.69 -3.22
CA CYS A 123 -13.68 0.56 -2.86
C CYS A 123 -14.07 1.34 -4.11
N THR A 124 -15.35 1.71 -4.24
CA THR A 124 -15.80 2.51 -5.39
C THR A 124 -15.24 3.94 -5.43
N TYR A 125 -14.68 4.43 -4.32
CA TYR A 125 -14.15 5.79 -4.21
C TYR A 125 -12.64 5.85 -4.47
N ALA A 126 -12.25 6.44 -5.60
CA ALA A 126 -10.87 6.49 -6.07
C ALA A 126 -9.87 7.07 -5.06
N LEU A 127 -10.22 8.14 -4.32
CA LEU A 127 -9.29 8.71 -3.33
C LEU A 127 -9.01 7.76 -2.17
N SER A 128 -9.99 6.96 -1.75
CA SER A 128 -9.76 5.92 -0.73
C SER A 128 -8.93 4.76 -1.27
N ARG A 129 -9.14 4.38 -2.54
CA ARG A 129 -8.31 3.38 -3.22
C ARG A 129 -6.87 3.84 -3.34
N GLU A 130 -6.64 5.08 -3.80
CA GLU A 130 -5.32 5.69 -3.93
C GLU A 130 -4.57 5.67 -2.59
N GLU A 131 -5.19 6.15 -1.51
CA GLU A 131 -4.52 6.16 -0.21
C GLU A 131 -4.31 4.77 0.36
N ALA A 132 -5.24 3.84 0.14
CA ALA A 132 -5.04 2.45 0.53
C ALA A 132 -3.87 1.83 -0.26
N ALA A 133 -3.81 2.05 -1.58
CA ALA A 133 -2.74 1.57 -2.44
C ALA A 133 -1.37 2.12 -2.02
N ARG A 134 -1.26 3.42 -1.70
CA ARG A 134 -0.02 4.03 -1.17
C ARG A 134 0.37 3.49 0.21
N ALA A 135 -0.61 3.19 1.06
CA ALA A 135 -0.35 2.64 2.39
C ALA A 135 0.12 1.16 2.35
N LEU A 136 -0.17 0.42 1.27
CA LEU A 136 0.26 -0.97 1.13
C LEU A 136 1.79 -1.13 1.03
N GLY A 137 2.52 -0.16 0.43
CA GLY A 137 3.97 -0.26 0.26
C GLY A 137 4.76 -0.34 1.58
N PRO A 138 4.61 0.62 2.51
CA PRO A 138 5.23 0.52 3.83
C PRO A 138 4.81 -0.71 4.62
N LEU A 139 3.54 -1.13 4.49
CA LEU A 139 3.04 -2.35 5.12
C LEU A 139 3.69 -3.61 4.53
N ALA A 140 3.86 -3.66 3.21
CA ALA A 140 4.52 -4.74 2.49
C ALA A 140 5.96 -4.92 2.97
N LEU A 141 6.73 -3.83 3.12
CA LEU A 141 8.07 -3.85 3.70
C LEU A 141 8.06 -4.44 5.11
N ARG A 142 7.15 -3.99 5.98
CA ARG A 142 7.02 -4.52 7.35
C ARG A 142 6.63 -5.99 7.39
N LEU A 143 5.81 -6.42 6.44
CA LEU A 143 5.40 -7.82 6.30
C LEU A 143 6.42 -8.67 5.56
N GLU A 144 7.53 -8.11 5.06
CA GLU A 144 8.55 -8.81 4.26
C GLU A 144 7.95 -9.39 2.95
N VAL A 145 7.04 -8.65 2.32
CA VAL A 145 6.57 -8.96 0.97
C VAL A 145 7.64 -8.53 -0.01
N MET A 146 8.28 -9.50 -0.67
CA MET A 146 9.40 -9.25 -1.56
C MET A 146 8.96 -8.70 -2.92
N LYS A 147 7.85 -9.24 -3.45
CA LYS A 147 7.28 -8.84 -4.75
C LYS A 147 5.76 -8.82 -4.69
N ALA A 148 5.16 -7.98 -5.51
CA ALA A 148 3.76 -8.18 -5.89
C ALA A 148 3.66 -9.50 -6.65
N ALA A 149 2.60 -10.28 -6.41
CA ALA A 149 2.47 -11.60 -6.98
C ALA A 149 1.11 -11.71 -7.67
N GLU A 150 1.15 -12.17 -8.91
CA GLU A 150 -0.03 -12.74 -9.56
C GLU A 150 -0.41 -14.04 -8.82
N PRO A 151 -1.69 -14.41 -8.75
CA PRO A 151 -2.07 -15.74 -8.30
C PRO A 151 -1.40 -16.82 -9.15
N ASP A 152 -0.59 -17.67 -8.52
CA ASP A 152 0.09 -18.76 -9.23
C ASP A 152 -0.90 -19.89 -9.59
N GLY A 153 -1.22 -20.00 -10.88
CA GLY A 153 -2.05 -21.07 -11.43
C GLY A 153 -3.54 -20.94 -11.12
N GLU A 154 -4.29 -22.03 -11.33
CA GLU A 154 -5.74 -22.04 -11.09
C GLU A 154 -6.03 -21.96 -9.58
N PRO A 155 -6.89 -21.03 -9.14
CA PRO A 155 -7.31 -20.94 -7.74
C PRO A 155 -8.03 -22.20 -7.28
N SER A 156 -7.85 -22.55 -6.00
CA SER A 156 -8.62 -23.61 -5.35
C SER A 156 -10.12 -23.27 -5.39
N GLY A 157 -10.94 -24.29 -5.65
CA GLY A 157 -12.39 -24.13 -5.70
C GLY A 157 -13.01 -23.78 -4.33
N PRO A 158 -14.23 -23.22 -4.28
CA PRO A 158 -14.89 -22.84 -3.04
C PRO A 158 -15.03 -23.98 -2.02
N GLU A 159 -15.29 -25.21 -2.47
CA GLU A 159 -15.44 -26.38 -1.60
C GLU A 159 -14.11 -26.82 -0.95
N GLU A 160 -12.99 -26.69 -1.66
CA GLU A 160 -11.66 -27.00 -1.11
C GLU A 160 -11.30 -26.00 -0.01
N ILE A 161 -11.52 -24.72 -0.28
CA ILE A 161 -11.26 -23.63 0.68
C ILE A 161 -12.16 -23.80 1.90
N LYS A 162 -13.46 -24.07 1.69
CA LYS A 162 -14.41 -24.31 2.77
C LYS A 162 -14.01 -25.53 3.60
N SER A 163 -13.64 -26.64 2.97
CA SER A 163 -13.22 -27.87 3.67
C SER A 163 -11.99 -27.63 4.55
N ALA A 164 -10.96 -26.95 4.00
CA ALA A 164 -9.78 -26.59 4.76
C ALA A 164 -10.12 -25.64 5.93
N PHE A 165 -11.01 -24.66 5.69
CA PHE A 165 -11.43 -23.72 6.72
C PHE A 165 -12.27 -24.37 7.82
N ASP A 166 -13.21 -25.25 7.48
CA ASP A 166 -14.00 -25.99 8.45
C ASP A 166 -13.09 -26.83 9.36
N THR A 167 -12.07 -27.47 8.79
CA THR A 167 -11.05 -28.21 9.55
C THR A 167 -10.29 -27.29 10.51
N LEU A 168 -9.85 -26.11 10.05
CA LEU A 168 -9.21 -25.12 10.90
C LEU A 168 -10.11 -24.70 12.06
N VAL A 169 -11.38 -24.39 11.82
CA VAL A 169 -12.32 -23.95 12.86
C VAL A 169 -12.56 -25.05 13.88
N ILE A 170 -12.78 -26.30 13.44
CA ILE A 170 -12.99 -27.46 14.32
C ILE A 170 -11.82 -27.62 15.28
N VAL A 171 -10.59 -27.51 14.77
CA VAL A 171 -9.38 -27.74 15.56
C VAL A 171 -9.00 -26.52 16.42
N ALA A 172 -9.20 -25.30 15.92
CA ALA A 172 -8.86 -24.07 16.65
C ALA A 172 -9.85 -23.77 17.78
N SER A 173 -11.14 -24.09 17.62
CA SER A 173 -12.19 -23.68 18.56
C SER A 173 -11.96 -24.13 20.01
N PRO A 174 -11.59 -25.40 20.31
CA PRO A 174 -11.30 -25.81 21.69
C PRO A 174 -10.16 -25.00 22.31
N ILE A 175 -9.08 -24.76 21.56
CA ILE A 175 -7.90 -24.02 22.04
C ILE A 175 -8.26 -22.55 22.32
N VAL A 176 -9.03 -21.93 21.41
CA VAL A 176 -9.56 -20.57 21.55
C VAL A 176 -10.40 -20.45 22.83
N ARG A 177 -11.28 -21.42 23.10
CA ARG A 177 -12.13 -21.48 24.31
C ARG A 177 -11.36 -21.85 25.58
N GLY A 178 -10.11 -22.29 25.48
CA GLY A 178 -9.31 -22.71 26.63
C GLY A 178 -9.57 -24.15 27.08
N GLU A 179 -10.19 -24.94 26.23
CA GLU A 179 -10.38 -26.38 26.37
C GLU A 179 -9.14 -27.15 25.89
N SER A 180 -9.08 -28.45 26.18
CA SER A 180 -8.02 -29.32 25.68
C SER A 180 -8.10 -29.44 24.15
N GLY A 181 -7.07 -28.96 23.45
CA GLY A 181 -6.91 -29.11 22.01
C GLY A 181 -5.48 -29.44 21.62
N SER A 182 -5.30 -30.08 20.46
CA SER A 182 -3.99 -30.48 19.94
C SER A 182 -3.35 -29.34 19.15
N VAL A 183 -2.19 -28.85 19.61
CA VAL A 183 -1.40 -27.83 18.89
C VAL A 183 -0.81 -28.40 17.59
N LEU A 184 -0.56 -29.71 17.55
CA LEU A 184 -0.09 -30.38 16.33
C LEU A 184 -1.18 -30.36 15.26
N ASP A 185 -2.41 -30.77 15.61
CA ASP A 185 -3.54 -30.75 14.68
C ASP A 185 -3.81 -29.31 14.21
N LEU A 186 -3.66 -28.31 15.09
CA LEU A 186 -3.83 -26.90 14.70
C LEU A 186 -2.78 -26.48 13.66
N ARG A 187 -1.52 -26.93 13.84
CA ARG A 187 -0.46 -26.68 12.87
C ARG A 187 -0.78 -27.33 11.53
N GLU A 188 -1.18 -28.60 11.53
CA GLU A 188 -1.56 -29.32 10.30
C GLU A 188 -2.75 -28.65 9.60
N ALA A 189 -3.76 -28.19 10.34
CA ALA A 189 -4.88 -27.44 9.77
C ALA A 189 -4.44 -26.09 9.18
N CYS A 190 -3.52 -25.38 9.83
CA CYS A 190 -2.93 -24.15 9.28
C CYS A 190 -2.11 -24.41 8.02
N GLU A 191 -1.34 -25.49 7.99
CA GLU A 191 -0.60 -25.94 6.80
C GLU A 191 -1.55 -26.32 5.66
N GLY A 192 -2.69 -26.95 5.95
CA GLY A 192 -3.75 -27.22 4.99
C GLY A 192 -4.31 -25.95 4.34
N ILE A 193 -4.55 -24.89 5.11
CA ILE A 193 -4.91 -23.56 4.56
C ILE A 193 -3.75 -22.97 3.75
N GLY A 194 -2.51 -23.17 4.21
CA GLY A 194 -1.32 -22.73 3.48
C GLY A 194 -1.18 -23.39 2.10
N ALA A 195 -1.64 -24.64 1.98
CA ALA A 195 -1.54 -25.46 0.77
C ALA A 195 -2.64 -25.18 -0.27
N VAL A 196 -3.80 -24.65 0.14
CA VAL A 196 -4.80 -24.18 -0.83
C VAL A 196 -4.29 -22.93 -1.56
N ARG A 197 -4.80 -22.71 -2.78
CA ARG A 197 -4.48 -21.55 -3.62
C ARG A 197 -5.66 -20.59 -3.65
N PRO A 198 -5.91 -19.83 -2.56
CA PRO A 198 -7.01 -18.89 -2.55
C PRO A 198 -6.71 -17.74 -3.50
N ASP A 199 -7.73 -17.27 -4.21
CA ASP A 199 -7.69 -15.96 -4.87
C ASP A 199 -7.64 -14.82 -3.84
N ARG A 200 -7.66 -13.56 -4.29
CA ARG A 200 -7.64 -12.39 -3.41
C ARG A 200 -8.83 -12.37 -2.45
N ALA A 201 -10.05 -12.58 -2.96
CA ALA A 201 -11.27 -12.51 -2.17
C ALA A 201 -11.28 -13.57 -1.06
N ALA A 202 -10.95 -14.81 -1.38
CA ALA A 202 -10.82 -15.89 -0.42
C ALA A 202 -9.68 -15.65 0.57
N THR A 203 -8.54 -15.10 0.13
CA THR A 203 -7.44 -14.73 1.02
C THR A 203 -7.88 -13.71 2.07
N LEU A 204 -8.62 -12.67 1.67
CA LEU A 204 -9.15 -11.66 2.58
C LEU A 204 -10.17 -12.25 3.55
N LEU A 205 -11.04 -13.15 3.10
CA LEU A 205 -12.00 -13.85 3.95
C LEU A 205 -11.31 -14.76 4.97
N LEU A 206 -10.32 -15.55 4.55
CA LEU A 206 -9.52 -16.40 5.43
C LEU A 206 -8.74 -15.57 6.45
N LEU A 207 -8.12 -14.45 6.02
CA LEU A 207 -7.42 -13.53 6.90
C LEU A 207 -8.36 -12.93 7.95
N LYS A 208 -9.53 -12.45 7.52
CA LYS A 208 -10.57 -11.93 8.39
C LYS A 208 -11.04 -12.97 9.42
N ALA A 209 -11.30 -14.21 8.98
CA ALA A 209 -11.72 -15.27 9.87
C ALA A 209 -10.62 -15.64 10.88
N THR A 210 -9.37 -15.66 10.44
CA THR A 210 -8.19 -15.89 11.29
C THR A 210 -8.02 -14.77 12.32
N ASN A 211 -8.24 -13.51 11.93
CA ASN A 211 -8.25 -12.36 12.83
C ASN A 211 -9.29 -12.54 13.95
N VAL A 212 -10.51 -13.01 13.63
CA VAL A 212 -11.56 -13.28 14.61
C VAL A 212 -11.15 -14.38 15.60
N LEU A 213 -10.65 -15.52 15.09
CA LEU A 213 -10.20 -16.62 15.95
C LEU A 213 -9.09 -16.20 16.93
N LEU A 214 -8.12 -15.40 16.46
CA LEU A 214 -7.04 -14.87 17.30
C LEU A 214 -7.53 -13.82 18.30
N GLU A 215 -8.50 -13.00 17.91
CA GLU A 215 -9.14 -12.02 18.80
C GLU A 215 -9.85 -12.72 19.97
N GLU A 216 -10.59 -13.80 19.70
CA GLU A 216 -11.28 -14.60 20.72
C GLU A 216 -10.30 -15.38 21.61
N GLY A 217 -9.22 -15.91 21.01
CA GLY A 217 -8.26 -16.77 21.71
C GLY A 217 -7.24 -16.03 22.57
N GLY A 218 -7.05 -14.74 22.36
CA GLY A 218 -6.12 -13.89 23.11
C GLY A 218 -4.64 -14.22 22.87
N SER A 219 -3.80 -13.98 23.90
CA SER A 219 -2.34 -14.09 23.80
C SER A 219 -1.79 -15.51 24.09
N LYS A 220 -2.60 -16.55 23.95
CA LYS A 220 -2.19 -17.95 24.23
C LYS A 220 -1.08 -18.39 23.27
N THR A 221 -0.01 -19.00 23.78
CA THR A 221 1.10 -19.54 22.98
C THR A 221 0.65 -20.72 22.10
N ALA A 222 -0.35 -21.49 22.53
CA ALA A 222 -0.95 -22.56 21.74
C ALA A 222 -1.50 -22.10 20.37
N LEU A 223 -1.74 -20.79 20.18
CA LEU A 223 -2.22 -20.19 18.94
C LEU A 223 -1.09 -19.67 18.03
N ASP A 224 0.18 -19.94 18.33
CA ASP A 224 1.31 -19.53 17.49
C ASP A 224 1.21 -20.03 16.03
N PRO A 225 0.76 -21.27 15.74
CA PRO A 225 0.53 -21.69 14.36
C PRO A 225 -0.48 -20.79 13.63
N LEU A 226 -1.55 -20.37 14.31
CA LEU A 226 -2.58 -19.50 13.76
C LEU A 226 -2.05 -18.08 13.50
N ARG A 227 -1.14 -17.56 14.34
CA ARG A 227 -0.42 -16.30 14.08
C ARG A 227 0.52 -16.41 12.87
N GLY A 228 1.18 -17.56 12.71
CA GLY A 228 1.97 -17.86 11.53
C GLY A 228 1.13 -17.83 10.25
N LEU A 229 -0.04 -18.48 10.29
CA LEU A 229 -1.02 -18.45 9.20
C LEU A 229 -1.51 -17.02 8.91
N GLN A 230 -1.89 -16.26 9.93
CA GLN A 230 -2.31 -14.85 9.81
C GLN A 230 -1.28 -14.02 9.06
N ARG A 231 0.00 -14.12 9.44
CA ARG A 231 1.09 -13.38 8.79
C ARG A 231 1.26 -13.79 7.32
N SER A 232 1.16 -15.08 7.03
CA SER A 232 1.20 -15.61 5.66
C SER A 232 0.05 -15.08 4.79
N LEU A 233 -1.18 -15.12 5.31
CA LEU A 233 -2.37 -14.60 4.63
C LEU A 233 -2.29 -13.07 4.45
N ALA A 234 -1.78 -12.33 5.43
CA ALA A 234 -1.56 -10.90 5.33
C ALA A 234 -0.55 -10.55 4.21
N ARG A 235 0.57 -11.29 4.11
CA ARG A 235 1.53 -11.14 3.01
C ARG A 235 0.88 -11.36 1.65
N ARG A 236 0.12 -12.46 1.50
CA ARG A 236 -0.60 -12.78 0.25
C ARG A 236 -1.62 -11.70 -0.10
N ALA A 237 -2.42 -11.25 0.87
CA ALA A 237 -3.42 -10.21 0.67
C ALA A 237 -2.80 -8.90 0.15
N VAL A 238 -1.66 -8.48 0.74
CA VAL A 238 -0.93 -7.29 0.30
C VAL A 238 -0.32 -7.50 -1.08
N ALA A 239 0.29 -8.65 -1.34
CA ALA A 239 0.89 -8.96 -2.64
C ALA A 239 -0.14 -8.95 -3.79
N PHE A 240 -1.32 -9.56 -3.58
CA PHE A 240 -2.42 -9.53 -4.55
C PHE A 240 -2.98 -8.14 -4.74
N ALA A 241 -3.21 -7.39 -3.66
CA ALA A 241 -3.71 -6.03 -3.77
C ALA A 241 -2.72 -5.14 -4.55
N LEU A 242 -1.41 -5.23 -4.28
CA LEU A 242 -0.38 -4.48 -5.01
C LEU A 242 -0.28 -4.88 -6.48
N TYR A 243 -0.56 -6.14 -6.82
CA TYR A 243 -0.64 -6.58 -8.21
C TYR A 243 -1.86 -5.95 -8.90
N GLU A 244 -3.05 -6.13 -8.35
CA GLU A 244 -4.32 -5.70 -8.97
C GLU A 244 -4.44 -4.17 -9.11
N VAL A 245 -3.96 -3.38 -8.13
CA VAL A 245 -4.07 -1.90 -8.20
C VAL A 245 -3.31 -1.28 -9.36
N MET A 246 -2.30 -1.97 -9.92
CA MET A 246 -1.59 -1.47 -11.08
C MET A 246 -2.51 -1.35 -12.30
N ASP A 247 -3.50 -2.22 -12.40
CA ASP A 247 -4.44 -2.28 -13.52
C ASP A 247 -5.75 -1.52 -13.23
N ASP A 248 -5.78 -0.68 -12.18
CA ASP A 248 -6.93 0.17 -11.88
C ASP A 248 -7.16 1.19 -13.01
N ALA A 249 -8.43 1.41 -13.35
CA ALA A 249 -8.82 2.34 -14.40
C ALA A 249 -8.55 3.82 -14.03
N ASP A 250 -8.52 4.18 -12.74
CA ASP A 250 -8.10 5.51 -12.28
C ASP A 250 -6.58 5.53 -12.12
N GLY A 251 -5.89 6.26 -13.00
CA GLY A 251 -4.42 6.30 -13.00
C GLY A 251 -3.79 6.86 -11.72
N ARG A 252 -4.52 7.57 -10.85
CA ARG A 252 -4.00 7.94 -9.52
C ARG A 252 -3.88 6.74 -8.60
N VAL A 253 -4.84 5.82 -8.68
CA VAL A 253 -4.79 4.56 -7.92
C VAL A 253 -3.64 3.70 -8.43
N ALA A 254 -3.52 3.56 -9.75
CA ALA A 254 -2.39 2.86 -10.38
C ALA A 254 -1.04 3.51 -10.03
N ALA A 255 -0.95 4.85 -9.99
CA ALA A 255 0.24 5.56 -9.54
C ALA A 255 0.55 5.29 -8.06
N GLY A 256 -0.46 5.25 -7.18
CA GLY A 256 -0.28 4.84 -5.78
C GLY A 256 0.21 3.39 -5.64
N GLY A 257 -0.29 2.50 -6.50
CA GLY A 257 0.19 1.13 -6.64
C GLY A 257 1.66 1.05 -7.06
N LEU A 258 2.03 1.80 -8.09
CA LEU A 258 3.40 1.90 -8.58
C LEU A 258 4.33 2.41 -7.47
N ALA A 259 3.97 3.51 -6.81
CA ALA A 259 4.73 4.07 -5.69
C ALA A 259 5.03 3.01 -4.62
N SER A 260 4.02 2.23 -4.25
CA SER A 260 4.15 1.15 -3.27
C SER A 260 5.02 -0.02 -3.77
N ARG A 261 4.87 -0.42 -5.04
CA ARG A 261 5.69 -1.50 -5.63
C ARG A 261 7.16 -1.10 -5.77
N LEU A 262 7.46 0.16 -6.09
CA LEU A 262 8.83 0.66 -6.21
C LEU A 262 9.60 0.61 -4.88
N LEU A 263 8.90 0.59 -3.74
CA LEU A 263 9.52 0.39 -2.42
C LEU A 263 10.01 -1.05 -2.20
N LEU A 264 9.42 -2.04 -2.89
CA LEU A 264 9.76 -3.44 -2.70
C LEU A 264 11.15 -3.73 -3.30
N VAL A 265 11.79 -4.80 -2.81
CA VAL A 265 13.04 -5.32 -3.37
C VAL A 265 12.67 -6.16 -4.59
N ASP A 266 12.24 -5.47 -5.64
CA ASP A 266 11.73 -6.08 -6.86
C ASP A 266 12.84 -6.10 -7.92
N GLU A 267 13.12 -7.28 -8.47
CA GLU A 267 14.01 -7.46 -9.63
C GLU A 267 13.44 -6.73 -10.86
N ASP A 268 12.12 -6.48 -10.87
CA ASP A 268 11.40 -5.85 -11.97
C ASP A 268 11.31 -4.33 -11.87
N ARG A 269 12.04 -3.67 -10.94
CA ARG A 269 11.90 -2.21 -10.72
C ARG A 269 12.16 -1.39 -11.99
N GLU A 270 13.17 -1.76 -12.77
CA GLU A 270 13.44 -1.11 -14.05
C GLU A 270 12.28 -1.29 -15.02
N ALA A 271 11.79 -2.52 -15.19
CA ALA A 271 10.67 -2.82 -16.06
C ALA A 271 9.40 -2.06 -15.66
N LEU A 272 9.14 -1.92 -14.36
CA LEU A 272 8.01 -1.12 -13.84
C LEU A 272 8.13 0.36 -14.20
N LEU A 273 9.31 0.97 -14.00
CA LEU A 273 9.55 2.37 -14.36
C LEU A 273 9.46 2.58 -15.88
N GLN A 274 10.04 1.66 -16.67
CA GLN A 274 9.98 1.73 -18.13
C GLN A 274 8.55 1.61 -18.62
N ALA A 275 7.77 0.64 -18.11
CA ALA A 275 6.36 0.51 -18.45
C ALA A 275 5.56 1.76 -18.08
N ALA A 276 5.84 2.38 -16.93
CA ALA A 276 5.16 3.60 -16.51
C ALA A 276 5.46 4.84 -17.38
N ILE A 277 6.62 4.88 -18.06
CA ILE A 277 7.10 6.04 -18.82
C ILE A 277 6.97 5.85 -20.34
N ALA A 278 7.25 4.65 -20.85
CA ALA A 278 7.38 4.36 -22.27
C ALA A 278 6.15 3.67 -22.88
N ASP A 279 5.43 2.88 -22.09
CA ASP A 279 4.21 2.22 -22.54
C ASP A 279 3.00 2.89 -21.89
N PRO A 280 2.32 3.83 -22.57
CA PRO A 280 1.04 4.31 -22.09
C PRO A 280 0.06 3.15 -22.16
N ARG A 281 0.01 2.33 -21.09
CA ARG A 281 -0.87 1.18 -20.92
C ARG A 281 -2.19 1.48 -21.62
N GLN A 282 -2.39 0.81 -22.76
CA GLN A 282 -3.36 1.23 -23.76
C GLN A 282 -4.74 1.43 -23.12
N GLY A 283 -5.20 2.68 -23.01
CA GLY A 283 -6.53 3.01 -22.49
C GLY A 283 -6.61 3.51 -21.04
N LEU A 284 -5.51 3.61 -20.29
CA LEU A 284 -5.56 4.33 -19.01
C LEU A 284 -5.86 5.82 -19.26
N THR A 285 -6.98 6.29 -18.71
CA THR A 285 -7.46 7.67 -18.88
C THR A 285 -6.50 8.71 -18.26
N HIS A 286 -5.51 8.26 -17.50
CA HIS A 286 -4.62 9.08 -16.67
C HIS A 286 -3.16 8.61 -16.66
N PHE A 287 -2.60 8.25 -17.83
CA PHE A 287 -1.16 7.93 -17.99
C PHE A 287 -0.23 8.96 -17.32
N GLU A 288 -0.60 10.23 -17.33
CA GLU A 288 0.20 11.31 -16.74
C GLU A 288 0.54 11.09 -15.26
N GLU A 289 -0.38 10.54 -14.45
CA GLU A 289 -0.12 10.35 -13.02
C GLU A 289 0.88 9.21 -12.78
N LEU A 290 0.78 8.14 -13.56
CA LEU A 290 1.69 6.99 -13.48
C LEU A 290 3.11 7.40 -13.91
N ALA A 291 3.21 8.10 -15.04
CA ALA A 291 4.48 8.62 -15.53
C ALA A 291 5.09 9.64 -14.56
N LEU A 292 4.27 10.52 -13.98
CA LEU A 292 4.72 11.51 -13.00
C LEU A 292 5.33 10.82 -11.77
N GLU A 293 4.65 9.82 -11.21
CA GLU A 293 5.16 9.06 -10.06
C GLU A 293 6.49 8.37 -10.38
N ALA A 294 6.60 7.71 -11.54
CA ALA A 294 7.83 7.06 -11.97
C ALA A 294 9.00 8.05 -12.10
N ILE A 295 8.77 9.20 -12.73
CA ILE A 295 9.78 10.23 -12.95
C ILE A 295 10.19 10.89 -11.63
N GLU A 296 9.25 11.15 -10.73
CA GLU A 296 9.55 11.69 -9.40
C GLU A 296 10.34 10.70 -8.56
N TRP A 297 10.06 9.40 -8.69
CA TRP A 297 10.88 8.36 -8.06
C TRP A 297 12.32 8.38 -8.59
N ILE A 298 12.52 8.47 -9.91
CA ILE A 298 13.86 8.58 -10.52
C ILE A 298 14.57 9.85 -10.05
N ALA A 299 13.86 10.98 -9.98
CA ALA A 299 14.43 12.23 -9.49
C ALA A 299 14.91 12.14 -8.03
N ALA A 300 14.21 11.39 -7.19
CA ALA A 300 14.57 11.19 -5.79
C ALA A 300 15.69 10.15 -5.61
N ASN A 301 15.64 9.04 -6.35
CA ASN A 301 16.46 7.86 -6.06
C ASN A 301 17.60 7.63 -7.07
N GLY A 302 17.49 8.16 -8.29
CA GLY A 302 18.34 7.79 -9.42
C GLY A 302 17.78 6.58 -10.19
N LEU A 303 18.63 5.93 -11.00
CA LEU A 303 18.25 4.70 -11.69
C LEU A 303 18.23 3.50 -10.73
N PRO A 304 17.29 2.55 -10.93
CA PRO A 304 17.34 1.29 -10.23
C PRO A 304 18.62 0.55 -10.64
N ARG A 305 19.44 0.15 -9.66
CA ARG A 305 20.51 -0.81 -9.91
C ARG A 305 19.88 -2.19 -10.10
N PRO A 306 20.31 -2.97 -11.11
CA PRO A 306 19.88 -4.35 -11.21
C PRO A 306 20.24 -5.08 -9.91
N PRO A 307 19.41 -6.04 -9.47
CA PRO A 307 19.80 -6.94 -8.40
C PRO A 307 21.11 -7.62 -8.82
N PRO A 308 22.06 -7.88 -7.89
CA PRO A 308 23.27 -8.61 -8.23
C PRO A 308 22.86 -9.97 -8.80
N SER A 309 23.11 -10.18 -10.09
CA SER A 309 22.63 -11.30 -10.91
C SER A 309 23.06 -12.67 -10.37
N SER A 310 24.05 -12.69 -9.48
CA SER A 310 24.49 -13.82 -8.66
C SER A 310 25.38 -13.28 -7.54
N PRO A 311 25.47 -13.93 -6.36
CA PRO A 311 26.51 -13.63 -5.38
C PRO A 311 27.96 -13.81 -5.93
N ALA A 312 28.10 -14.32 -7.16
CA ALA A 312 29.36 -14.43 -7.89
C ALA A 312 29.55 -13.39 -9.02
N SER A 313 28.58 -12.51 -9.29
CA SER A 313 28.72 -11.41 -10.25
C SER A 313 28.96 -10.11 -9.49
N GLU A 314 30.18 -9.91 -8.99
CA GLU A 314 30.63 -8.61 -8.47
C GLU A 314 30.86 -7.58 -9.59
N ASP A 315 30.85 -8.03 -10.84
CA ASP A 315 31.14 -7.23 -12.02
C ASP A 315 29.84 -6.80 -12.71
N TRP A 316 29.09 -5.88 -12.08
CA TRP A 316 28.24 -5.02 -12.91
C TRP A 316 29.17 -4.00 -13.56
N ASP A 317 29.52 -4.26 -14.82
CA ASP A 317 30.54 -3.51 -15.53
C ASP A 317 30.09 -2.05 -15.72
N GLU A 318 31.03 -1.10 -15.58
CA GLU A 318 30.78 0.33 -15.80
C GLU A 318 30.14 0.61 -17.18
N GLU A 319 30.36 -0.28 -18.15
CA GLU A 319 29.75 -0.24 -19.48
C GLU A 319 28.24 -0.48 -19.45
N ASP A 320 27.74 -1.41 -18.63
CA ASP A 320 26.30 -1.66 -18.47
C ASP A 320 25.60 -0.50 -17.76
N GLU A 321 26.23 0.10 -16.75
CA GLU A 321 25.73 1.30 -16.07
C GLU A 321 25.64 2.48 -17.05
N ALA A 322 26.68 2.70 -17.85
CA ALA A 322 26.71 3.76 -18.86
C ALA A 322 25.62 3.54 -19.92
N ALA A 323 25.45 2.32 -20.43
CA ALA A 323 24.42 2.00 -21.42
C ALA A 323 23.00 2.14 -20.84
N GLN A 324 22.79 1.76 -19.58
CA GLN A 324 21.51 1.97 -18.89
C GLN A 324 21.22 3.47 -18.73
N LEU A 325 22.20 4.23 -18.24
CA LEU A 325 22.11 5.69 -18.10
C LEU A 325 21.80 6.37 -19.44
N GLU A 326 22.45 5.93 -20.51
CA GLU A 326 22.25 6.48 -21.85
C GLU A 326 20.80 6.29 -22.32
N ARG A 327 20.27 5.05 -22.21
CA ARG A 327 18.88 4.73 -22.59
C ARG A 327 17.86 5.55 -21.79
N TRP A 328 18.06 5.72 -20.50
CA TRP A 328 17.16 6.50 -19.65
C TRP A 328 17.23 7.99 -19.95
N CYS A 329 18.42 8.55 -20.16
CA CYS A 329 18.55 9.95 -20.57
C CYS A 329 17.89 10.21 -21.93
N ALA A 330 18.10 9.33 -22.91
CA ALA A 330 17.43 9.42 -24.21
C ALA A 330 15.90 9.42 -24.07
N THR A 331 15.36 8.49 -23.28
CA THR A 331 13.91 8.36 -23.02
C THR A 331 13.35 9.63 -22.37
N LEU A 332 14.01 10.15 -21.34
CA LEU A 332 13.55 11.36 -20.62
C LEU A 332 13.69 12.63 -21.47
N VAL A 333 14.73 12.77 -22.29
CA VAL A 333 14.88 13.89 -23.24
C VAL A 333 13.80 13.84 -24.31
N GLN A 334 13.51 12.66 -24.87
CA GLN A 334 12.41 12.49 -25.80
C GLN A 334 11.08 12.87 -25.15
N LEU A 335 10.83 12.39 -23.93
CA LEU A 335 9.63 12.73 -23.17
C LEU A 335 9.50 14.24 -22.97
N LEU A 336 10.57 14.92 -22.56
CA LEU A 336 10.59 16.37 -22.31
C LEU A 336 10.15 17.19 -23.53
N SER A 337 10.45 16.71 -24.75
CA SER A 337 10.06 17.39 -25.99
C SER A 337 8.53 17.39 -26.21
N VAL A 338 7.85 16.34 -25.75
CA VAL A 338 6.42 16.10 -26.00
C VAL A 338 5.55 16.52 -24.82
N VAL A 339 6.00 16.30 -23.58
CA VAL A 339 5.17 16.55 -22.39
C VAL A 339 5.12 18.01 -21.99
N ARG A 340 4.03 18.39 -21.32
CA ARG A 340 3.78 19.74 -20.78
C ARG A 340 3.27 19.61 -19.33
N GLY A 341 2.99 20.75 -18.68
CA GLY A 341 2.41 20.76 -17.34
C GLY A 341 3.34 20.19 -16.27
N ARG A 342 2.82 19.30 -15.41
CA ARG A 342 3.53 18.74 -14.23
C ARG A 342 4.68 17.80 -14.60
N LEU A 343 4.55 17.04 -15.68
CA LEU A 343 5.57 16.10 -16.14
C LEU A 343 6.87 16.82 -16.52
N HIS A 344 6.75 17.98 -17.15
CA HIS A 344 7.89 18.73 -17.63
C HIS A 344 8.95 19.08 -16.54
N PRO A 345 8.62 19.78 -15.45
CA PRO A 345 9.59 20.03 -14.38
C PRO A 345 10.02 18.75 -13.65
N ALA A 346 9.18 17.70 -13.58
CA ALA A 346 9.57 16.42 -13.01
C ALA A 346 10.66 15.74 -13.86
N THR A 347 10.49 15.69 -15.18
CA THR A 347 11.46 15.13 -16.13
C THR A 347 12.80 15.87 -16.07
N ALA A 348 12.78 17.20 -15.96
CA ALA A 348 14.00 17.99 -15.81
C ALA A 348 14.74 17.70 -14.48
N ARG A 349 14.00 17.47 -13.38
CA ARG A 349 14.60 17.04 -12.11
C ARG A 349 15.20 15.63 -12.20
N ALA A 350 14.52 14.70 -12.87
CA ALA A 350 15.04 13.36 -13.11
C ALA A 350 16.34 13.40 -13.94
N LEU A 351 16.35 14.12 -15.07
CA LEU A 351 17.57 14.32 -15.86
C LEU A 351 18.70 14.96 -15.06
N SER A 352 18.39 15.98 -14.25
CA SER A 352 19.35 16.61 -13.33
C SER A 352 19.95 15.60 -12.35
N ARG A 353 19.13 14.73 -11.77
CA ARG A 353 19.57 13.67 -10.87
C ARG A 353 20.51 12.68 -11.54
N LEU A 354 20.21 12.27 -12.77
CA LEU A 354 20.97 11.29 -13.53
C LEU A 354 22.31 11.82 -14.07
N THR A 355 22.37 13.12 -14.39
CA THR A 355 23.50 13.71 -15.12
C THR A 355 24.35 14.66 -14.28
N GLY A 356 23.89 15.04 -13.08
CA GLY A 356 24.51 16.07 -12.25
C GLY A 356 24.34 17.51 -12.78
N ARG A 357 23.62 17.70 -13.89
CA ARG A 357 23.37 19.03 -14.49
C ARG A 357 22.26 19.77 -13.73
N PRO A 358 22.17 21.11 -13.80
CA PRO A 358 21.10 21.86 -13.15
C PRO A 358 19.72 21.55 -13.71
N ALA A 359 18.72 21.32 -12.84
CA ALA A 359 17.32 21.13 -13.24
C ALA A 359 16.68 22.39 -13.88
N THR A 360 17.32 23.56 -13.76
CA THR A 360 16.85 24.85 -14.31
C THR A 360 17.17 25.05 -15.79
N LEU A 361 17.84 24.10 -16.43
CA LEU A 361 18.09 24.15 -17.87
C LEU A 361 16.78 24.19 -18.64
N ARG A 362 16.75 25.04 -19.68
CA ARG A 362 15.62 25.09 -20.60
C ARG A 362 15.52 23.78 -21.38
N PRO A 363 14.33 23.37 -21.84
CA PRO A 363 14.14 22.09 -22.53
C PRO A 363 15.00 21.94 -23.77
N GLU A 364 15.13 23.02 -24.55
CA GLU A 364 15.94 23.02 -25.77
C GLU A 364 17.41 22.77 -25.44
N LEU A 365 17.87 23.24 -24.29
CA LEU A 365 19.24 23.02 -23.81
C LEU A 365 19.46 21.56 -23.38
N TRP A 366 18.43 20.87 -22.85
CA TRP A 366 18.53 19.44 -22.57
C TRP A 366 18.70 18.62 -23.84
N SER A 367 17.92 18.91 -24.89
CA SER A 367 18.05 18.23 -26.18
C SER A 367 19.39 18.53 -26.86
N SER A 368 19.82 19.79 -26.88
CA SER A 368 21.12 20.17 -27.46
C SER A 368 22.28 19.54 -26.70
N TRP A 369 22.23 19.52 -25.37
CA TRP A 369 23.25 18.85 -24.56
C TRP A 369 23.29 17.35 -24.85
N TRP A 370 22.14 16.68 -24.89
CA TRP A 370 22.06 15.25 -25.13
C TRP A 370 22.64 14.84 -26.49
N LEU A 371 22.32 15.59 -27.55
CA LEU A 371 22.90 15.38 -28.88
C LEU A 371 24.41 15.61 -28.89
N TRP A 372 24.89 16.65 -28.21
CA TRP A 372 26.32 16.93 -28.10
C TRP A 372 27.09 15.84 -27.34
N GLU A 373 26.50 15.29 -26.27
CA GLU A 373 27.11 14.22 -25.48
C GLU A 373 27.20 12.90 -26.27
N ARG A 374 26.15 12.55 -27.03
CA ARG A 374 26.10 11.31 -27.83
C ARG A 374 26.95 11.36 -29.10
N ASP A 375 26.87 12.47 -29.85
CA ASP A 375 27.46 12.56 -31.19
C ASP A 375 28.84 13.27 -31.19
N GLY A 376 29.23 13.83 -30.04
CA GLY A 376 30.45 14.61 -29.85
C GLY A 376 30.41 15.98 -30.57
N PRO A 377 31.44 16.82 -30.36
CA PRO A 377 31.54 18.14 -31.01
C PRO A 377 31.65 18.08 -32.55
N SER A 378 31.79 16.89 -33.12
CA SER A 378 31.84 16.65 -34.57
C SER A 378 30.50 16.83 -35.28
N ALA A 379 29.39 16.87 -34.52
CA ALA A 379 28.04 17.05 -35.05
C ALA A 379 27.56 18.51 -35.07
N THR A 380 28.48 19.49 -35.00
CA THR A 380 28.11 20.88 -35.27
C THR A 380 27.79 20.99 -36.75
N THR A 381 26.50 20.94 -37.05
CA THR A 381 25.92 21.20 -38.36
C THR A 381 26.53 22.49 -38.88
N THR A 382 27.23 22.41 -40.01
CA THR A 382 27.47 23.53 -40.91
C THR A 382 26.12 24.12 -41.28
N HIS A 383 25.61 25.03 -40.46
CA HIS A 383 24.55 25.95 -40.85
C HIS A 383 25.19 27.11 -41.62
N ASP A 384 25.94 26.77 -42.67
CA ASP A 384 26.33 27.68 -43.74
C ASP A 384 25.16 27.72 -44.73
N ASP A 385 24.14 28.48 -44.37
CA ASP A 385 23.26 29.14 -45.34
C ASP A 385 22.92 30.50 -44.75
N ALA A 386 23.93 31.39 -44.80
CA ALA A 386 23.67 32.82 -44.75
C ALA A 386 22.85 33.17 -46.00
N PRO A 387 21.67 33.80 -45.88
CA PRO A 387 20.96 34.29 -47.05
C PRO A 387 21.85 35.28 -47.78
N GLU A 388 22.11 35.00 -49.06
CA GLU A 388 22.84 35.86 -49.97
C GLU A 388 22.38 37.31 -49.81
N ALA A 389 23.31 38.18 -49.42
CA ALA A 389 23.12 39.61 -49.53
C ALA A 389 23.06 39.96 -51.03
N SER A 390 21.84 39.98 -51.58
CA SER A 390 21.56 40.53 -52.90
C SER A 390 21.96 42.00 -52.90
N THR A 391 23.13 42.30 -53.45
CA THR A 391 23.59 43.66 -53.70
C THR A 391 22.82 44.19 -54.91
N ASN A 392 21.76 44.97 -54.64
CA ASN A 392 21.16 45.84 -55.64
C ASN A 392 22.20 46.89 -56.05
N ARG A 393 22.84 46.65 -57.19
CA ARG A 393 23.65 47.64 -57.90
C ARG A 393 22.69 48.55 -58.67
N VAL A 394 22.62 49.81 -58.26
CA VAL A 394 22.01 50.89 -59.02
C VAL A 394 23.04 51.32 -60.04
N ASP A 395 22.73 51.15 -61.33
CA ASP A 395 23.43 51.81 -62.43
C ASP A 395 22.66 53.08 -62.81
N ASP A 396 23.42 54.16 -63.02
CA ASP A 396 23.02 55.52 -63.41
C ASP A 396 22.28 55.61 -64.76
#